data_AF-X1VI40-F1
#
_entry.id   AF-X1VI40-F1
#
_cell.length_a   1.000
_cell.length_b   1.000
_cell.length_c   1.000
_cell.angle_alpha   90.00
_cell.angle_beta   90.00
_cell.angle_gamma   90.00
#
_symmetry.space_group_name_H-M   'P 1'
#
loop_
_entity.id
_entity.type
_entity.pdbx_description
1 polymer ?
#
loop_
_entity_poly.entity_id
_entity_poly.type
_entity_poly.pdbx_seq_one_letter_code
_entity_poly.pdbx_strand_id
1 'polypeptide(L)'
;MIYDAYRPWYVTKIFWDATPEDKKIFVANPAQGSRHNRGAAVDLTLYNLNTRRPVQVVGGYNEMSSRSNVNYFGGTSLQRWHRDLLRDAMEEQGFTVYLHEWWHFDYKDWKRYPIMNLTFEQILKSQKRR
;
A
#
# COMPACT_ATOMS: atom_id res chain seq x y z
N MET A 1 5.40 10.44 -0.77
CA MET A 1 6.46 9.59 -0.20
C MET A 1 5.98 8.16 -0.28
N ILE A 2 6.80 7.26 -0.84
CA ILE A 2 6.45 5.85 -1.04
C ILE A 2 7.01 5.04 0.13
N TYR A 3 6.19 4.17 0.71
CA TYR A 3 6.56 3.27 1.80
C TYR A 3 6.83 1.85 1.30
N ASP A 4 5.97 1.33 0.42
CA ASP A 4 6.11 -0.01 -0.16
C ASP A 4 5.52 -0.06 -1.57
N ALA A 5 6.02 -0.99 -2.39
CA ALA A 5 5.55 -1.25 -3.74
C ALA A 5 5.70 -2.73 -4.07
N TYR A 6 6.71 -3.12 -4.86
CA TYR A 6 6.98 -4.54 -5.06
C TYR A 6 7.53 -5.17 -3.78
N ARG A 7 6.85 -6.22 -3.31
CA ARG A 7 7.22 -7.01 -2.14
C ARG A 7 7.29 -8.49 -2.52
N PRO A 8 8.42 -9.19 -2.34
CA PRO A 8 8.48 -10.63 -2.63
C PRO A 8 7.45 -11.42 -1.82
N TRP A 9 6.84 -12.46 -2.42
CA TRP A 9 5.82 -13.28 -1.76
C TRP A 9 6.23 -13.82 -0.39
N TYR A 10 7.49 -14.23 -0.20
CA TYR A 10 7.95 -14.76 1.08
C TYR A 10 7.82 -13.73 2.23
N VAL A 11 7.94 -12.43 1.94
CA VAL A 11 7.75 -11.38 2.94
C VAL A 11 6.28 -11.28 3.33
N THR A 12 5.35 -11.43 2.38
CA THR A 12 3.91 -11.53 2.68
C THR A 12 3.61 -12.73 3.59
N LYS A 13 4.29 -13.87 3.38
CA LYS A 13 4.18 -15.04 4.28
C LYS A 13 4.67 -14.72 5.69
N ILE A 14 5.81 -14.06 5.82
CA ILE A 14 6.34 -13.63 7.13
C ILE A 14 5.37 -12.70 7.84
N PHE A 15 4.82 -11.70 7.13
CA PHE A 15 3.84 -10.77 7.72
C PHE A 15 2.58 -11.52 8.19
N TRP A 16 2.07 -12.42 7.36
CA TRP A 16 0.89 -13.22 7.71
C TRP A 16 1.12 -14.07 8.96
N ASP A 17 2.28 -14.73 9.07
CA ASP A 17 2.61 -15.59 10.19
C ASP A 17 2.84 -14.82 11.50
N ALA A 18 3.34 -13.59 11.40
CA ALA A 18 3.57 -12.72 12.55
C ALA A 18 2.32 -11.95 13.00
N THR A 19 1.25 -11.93 12.20
CA THR A 19 0.06 -11.11 12.47
C THR A 19 -1.02 -11.92 13.21
N PRO A 20 -1.52 -11.41 14.35
CA PRO A 20 -2.64 -12.02 15.07
C PRO A 20 -3.89 -12.18 14.21
N GLU A 21 -4.71 -13.20 14.51
CA GLU A 21 -5.88 -13.56 13.69
C GLU A 21 -6.86 -12.37 13.51
N ASP A 22 -7.11 -11.60 14.57
CA ASP A 22 -8.01 -10.45 14.57
C ASP A 22 -7.49 -9.26 13.72
N LYS A 23 -6.21 -9.30 13.33
CA LYS A 23 -5.54 -8.27 12.53
C LYS A 23 -5.27 -8.70 11.08
N LYS A 24 -5.62 -9.93 10.69
CA LYS A 24 -5.38 -10.43 9.33
C LYS A 24 -6.12 -9.68 8.22
N ILE A 25 -7.09 -8.84 8.54
CA ILE A 25 -7.73 -7.94 7.55
C ILE A 25 -6.75 -6.91 6.94
N PHE A 26 -5.64 -6.63 7.64
CA PHE A 26 -4.58 -5.69 7.22
C PHE A 26 -3.40 -6.39 6.53
N VAL A 27 -3.45 -7.72 6.34
CA VAL A 27 -2.36 -8.47 5.73
C VAL A 27 -2.92 -9.45 4.72
N ALA A 28 -2.41 -9.41 3.48
CA ALA A 28 -2.87 -10.28 2.43
C ALA A 28 -2.62 -11.76 2.77
N ASN A 29 -3.62 -12.61 2.50
CA ASN A 29 -3.48 -14.06 2.66
C ASN A 29 -2.46 -14.61 1.63
N PRO A 30 -1.34 -15.22 2.05
CA PRO A 30 -0.31 -15.74 1.16
C PRO A 30 -0.83 -16.78 0.15
N ALA A 31 -1.90 -17.51 0.48
CA ALA A 31 -2.52 -18.48 -0.44
C ALA A 31 -3.14 -17.82 -1.68
N GLN A 32 -3.55 -16.55 -1.57
CA GLN A 32 -4.10 -15.75 -2.67
C GLN A 32 -3.06 -14.77 -3.25
N GLY A 33 -1.96 -14.58 -2.53
CA GLY A 33 -0.95 -13.57 -2.79
C GLY A 33 -1.40 -12.14 -2.46
N SER A 34 -0.46 -11.22 -2.54
CA SER A 34 -0.67 -9.78 -2.42
C SER A 34 -0.55 -9.11 -3.80
N ARG A 35 -1.23 -7.97 -3.98
CA ARG A 35 -1.01 -7.12 -5.17
C ARG A 35 0.39 -6.52 -5.17
N HIS A 36 1.02 -6.35 -4.01
CA HIS A 36 2.45 -6.02 -3.90
C HIS A 36 3.35 -7.11 -4.50
N ASN A 37 2.99 -8.39 -4.38
CA ASN A 37 3.77 -9.49 -4.98
C ASN A 37 3.72 -9.47 -6.52
N ARG A 38 2.76 -8.73 -7.08
CA ARG A 38 2.59 -8.55 -8.51
C ARG A 38 3.29 -7.30 -9.04
N GLY A 39 3.87 -6.48 -8.15
CA GLY A 39 4.41 -5.17 -8.51
C GLY A 39 3.32 -4.18 -8.97
N ALA A 40 2.07 -4.42 -8.57
CA ALA A 40 0.89 -3.70 -9.05
C ALA A 40 0.11 -3.03 -7.91
N ALA A 41 0.78 -2.75 -6.79
CA ALA A 41 0.25 -1.96 -5.69
C ALA A 41 1.34 -1.05 -5.12
N VAL A 42 0.91 0.02 -4.46
CA VAL A 42 1.79 0.97 -3.81
C VAL A 42 1.18 1.47 -2.51
N ASP A 43 2.00 1.54 -1.47
CA ASP A 43 1.69 2.18 -0.19
C ASP A 43 2.37 3.54 -0.14
N LEU A 44 1.62 4.64 -0.01
CA LEU A 44 2.19 5.98 0.00
C LEU A 44 1.39 6.99 0.81
N THR A 45 2.00 8.15 1.03
CA THR A 45 1.33 9.35 1.53
C THR A 45 1.77 10.60 0.77
N LEU A 46 1.03 11.70 0.95
CA LEU A 46 1.41 13.02 0.45
C LEU A 46 2.70 13.51 1.14
N TYR A 47 3.50 14.27 0.41
CA TYR A 47 4.75 14.84 0.91
C TYR A 47 4.78 16.34 0.65
N ASN A 48 5.02 17.12 1.70
CA ASN A 48 5.06 18.57 1.61
C ASN A 48 6.47 19.02 1.22
N LEU A 49 6.60 19.67 0.06
CA LEU A 49 7.88 20.10 -0.50
C LEU A 49 8.51 21.27 0.26
N ASN A 50 7.70 22.15 0.83
CA ASN A 50 8.17 23.31 1.59
C ASN A 50 8.74 22.88 2.95
N THR A 51 7.99 22.04 3.68
CA THR A 51 8.41 21.58 5.01
C THR A 51 9.30 20.34 4.98
N ARG A 52 9.43 19.69 3.81
CA ARG A 52 10.16 18.44 3.60
C ARG A 52 9.71 17.33 4.56
N ARG A 53 8.41 17.21 4.76
CA ARG A 53 7.82 16.23 5.68
C ARG A 53 6.64 15.49 5.05
N PRO A 54 6.41 14.23 5.45
CA PRO A 54 5.16 13.54 5.14
C PRO A 54 3.98 14.34 5.70
N VAL A 55 2.92 14.44 4.92
CA VAL A 55 1.69 15.09 5.34
C VAL A 55 0.98 14.18 6.33
N GLN A 56 0.50 14.77 7.42
CA GLN A 56 -0.33 14.05 8.38
C GLN A 56 -1.74 13.84 7.82
N VAL A 57 -2.19 12.60 7.89
CA VAL A 57 -3.58 12.18 7.69
C VAL A 57 -4.11 11.58 8.99
N VAL A 58 -5.34 11.05 8.96
CA VAL A 58 -6.05 10.70 10.20
C VAL A 58 -5.43 9.50 10.94
N GLY A 59 -4.94 8.49 10.23
CA GLY A 59 -4.24 7.32 10.79
C GLY A 59 -2.76 7.29 10.37
N GLY A 60 -1.93 6.56 11.09
CA GLY A 60 -0.55 6.29 10.70
C GLY A 60 -0.46 5.25 9.58
N TYR A 61 0.67 5.25 8.85
CA TYR A 61 1.02 4.12 7.98
C TYR A 61 1.19 2.85 8.83
N ASN A 62 0.72 1.71 8.33
CA ASN A 62 0.67 0.41 9.04
C ASN A 62 -0.12 0.41 10.35
N GLU A 63 -0.96 1.42 10.60
CA GLU A 63 -1.84 1.39 11.77
C GLU A 63 -2.94 0.33 11.58
N MET A 64 -3.03 -0.67 12.46
CA MET A 64 -4.04 -1.73 12.38
C MET A 64 -5.28 -1.40 13.24
N SER A 65 -5.90 -0.25 12.94
CA SER A 65 -7.05 0.30 13.67
C SER A 65 -8.15 0.81 12.72
N SER A 66 -9.31 1.18 13.25
CA SER A 66 -10.40 1.77 12.46
C SER A 66 -10.02 3.11 11.80
N ARG A 67 -8.98 3.80 12.29
CA ARG A 67 -8.47 5.05 11.71
C ARG A 67 -7.87 4.87 10.33
N SER A 68 -7.53 3.62 9.97
CA SER A 68 -6.96 3.27 8.67
C SER A 68 -8.01 3.19 7.57
N ASN A 69 -9.29 3.06 7.93
CA ASN A 69 -10.38 2.99 6.98
C ASN A 69 -10.53 4.29 6.19
N VAL A 70 -10.74 4.17 4.88
CA VAL A 70 -10.89 5.32 3.97
C VAL A 70 -12.09 6.21 4.31
N ASN A 71 -13.10 5.68 5.00
CA ASN A 71 -14.31 6.40 5.41
C ASN A 71 -14.27 6.80 6.89
N TYR A 72 -13.12 6.70 7.56
CA TYR A 72 -13.04 7.08 8.97
C TYR A 72 -13.34 8.58 9.17
N PHE A 73 -14.30 8.89 10.05
CA PHE A 73 -14.82 10.24 10.26
C PHE A 73 -14.03 11.07 11.28
N GLY A 74 -13.20 10.45 12.12
CA GLY A 74 -12.42 11.16 13.14
C GLY A 74 -11.30 12.03 12.55
N GLY A 75 -10.46 12.60 13.43
CA GLY A 75 -9.38 13.51 13.05
C GLY A 75 -9.87 14.93 12.70
N THR A 76 -8.96 15.77 12.22
CA THR A 76 -9.29 17.12 11.79
C THR A 76 -9.84 17.13 10.35
N SER A 77 -10.59 18.18 10.00
CA SER A 77 -11.05 18.37 8.61
C SER A 77 -9.90 18.40 7.61
N LEU A 78 -8.76 18.98 7.99
CA LEU A 78 -7.56 19.01 7.16
C LEU A 78 -6.96 17.61 6.95
N GLN A 79 -6.91 16.77 7.97
CA GLN A 79 -6.42 15.39 7.85
C GLN A 79 -7.30 14.53 6.93
N ARG A 80 -8.63 14.70 7.01
CA ARG A 80 -9.57 14.02 6.10
C ARG A 80 -9.40 14.54 4.67
N TRP A 81 -9.30 15.85 4.49
CA TRP A 81 -9.05 16.45 3.19
C TRP A 81 -7.75 15.95 2.55
N HIS A 82 -6.65 15.82 3.32
CA HIS A 82 -5.40 15.24 2.80
C HIS A 82 -5.55 13.79 2.34
N ARG A 83 -6.33 12.97 3.07
CA ARG A 83 -6.61 11.59 2.68
C ARG A 83 -7.39 11.55 1.37
N ASP A 84 -8.43 12.38 1.26
CA ASP A 84 -9.29 12.41 0.08
C ASP A 84 -8.51 12.96 -1.13
N LEU A 85 -7.68 13.99 -0.94
CA LEU A 85 -6.75 14.49 -1.97
C LEU A 85 -5.78 13.42 -2.46
N LEU A 86 -5.20 12.63 -1.56
CA LEU A 86 -4.32 11.52 -1.94
C LEU A 86 -5.08 10.51 -2.80
N ARG A 87 -6.29 10.15 -2.38
CA ARG A 87 -7.14 9.19 -3.08
C ARG A 87 -7.46 9.69 -4.48
N ASP A 88 -7.95 10.91 -4.63
CA ASP A 88 -8.34 11.48 -5.91
C ASP A 88 -7.15 11.51 -6.89
N ALA A 89 -5.99 11.95 -6.41
CA ALA A 89 -4.76 12.00 -7.21
C ALA A 89 -4.33 10.60 -7.69
N MET A 90 -4.46 9.58 -6.85
CA MET A 90 -4.12 8.20 -7.22
C MET A 90 -5.17 7.58 -8.17
N GLU A 91 -6.45 7.82 -7.94
CA GLU A 91 -7.53 7.33 -8.80
C GLU A 91 -7.46 7.90 -10.22
N GLU A 92 -7.05 9.17 -10.37
CA GLU A 92 -6.78 9.79 -11.68
C GLU A 92 -5.68 9.06 -12.47
N GLN A 93 -4.72 8.43 -11.78
CA GLN A 93 -3.64 7.65 -12.39
C GLN A 93 -4.01 6.17 -12.61
N GLY A 94 -5.27 5.80 -12.42
CA GLY A 94 -5.76 4.44 -12.64
C GLY A 94 -5.47 3.50 -11.48
N PHE A 95 -5.33 4.02 -10.27
CA PHE A 95 -5.31 3.22 -9.05
C PHE A 95 -6.68 3.16 -8.39
N THR A 96 -6.84 2.27 -7.42
CA THR A 96 -8.03 2.19 -6.56
C THR A 96 -7.60 1.93 -5.12
N VAL A 97 -8.16 2.67 -4.18
CA VAL A 97 -7.81 2.55 -2.76
C VAL A 97 -8.39 1.27 -2.14
N TYR A 98 -7.63 0.61 -1.26
CA TYR A 98 -8.15 -0.48 -0.46
C TYR A 98 -8.92 0.05 0.76
N LEU A 99 -10.15 -0.42 0.95
CA LEU A 99 -11.11 0.15 1.91
C LEU A 99 -10.57 0.26 3.34
N HIS A 100 -9.75 -0.70 3.77
CA HIS A 100 -9.24 -0.79 5.14
C HIS A 100 -7.93 -0.05 5.38
N GLU A 101 -7.28 0.45 4.31
CA GLU A 101 -5.94 1.05 4.37
C GLU A 101 -5.88 2.28 3.45
N TRP A 102 -6.02 3.48 4.03
CA TRP A 102 -6.03 4.72 3.27
C TRP A 102 -4.77 5.00 2.44
N TRP A 103 -3.66 4.33 2.77
CA TRP A 103 -2.37 4.48 2.09
C TRP A 103 -2.18 3.50 0.92
N HIS A 104 -2.99 2.45 0.82
CA HIS A 104 -2.79 1.33 -0.09
C HIS A 104 -3.62 1.49 -1.37
N PHE A 105 -2.93 1.40 -2.51
CA PHE A 105 -3.52 1.61 -3.83
C PHE A 105 -3.18 0.47 -4.78
N ASP A 106 -4.21 -0.18 -5.31
CA ASP A 106 -4.14 -1.23 -6.33
C ASP A 106 -4.16 -0.61 -7.73
N TYR A 107 -3.24 -0.98 -8.62
CA TYR A 107 -3.27 -0.55 -10.02
C TYR A 107 -4.38 -1.30 -10.79
N LYS A 108 -5.16 -0.61 -11.63
CA LYS A 108 -6.34 -1.15 -12.33
C LYS A 108 -6.16 -2.53 -12.99
N ASP A 109 -4.97 -2.81 -13.52
CA ASP A 109 -4.66 -4.04 -14.26
C ASP A 109 -3.98 -5.12 -13.41
N TRP A 110 -3.92 -4.98 -12.08
CA TRP A 110 -3.15 -5.86 -11.17
C TRP A 110 -3.40 -7.36 -11.40
N LYS A 111 -4.61 -7.75 -11.82
CA LYS A 111 -4.97 -9.15 -12.11
C LYS A 111 -4.15 -9.78 -13.24
N ARG A 112 -3.65 -8.96 -14.17
CA ARG A 112 -2.85 -9.40 -15.33
C ARG A 112 -1.39 -9.71 -14.97
N TYR A 113 -0.93 -9.23 -13.82
CA TYR A 113 0.45 -9.38 -13.38
C TYR A 113 0.61 -10.65 -12.53
N PRO A 114 1.65 -11.47 -12.73
CA PRO A 114 1.84 -12.70 -11.96
C PRO A 114 2.24 -12.40 -10.52
N ILE A 115 1.95 -13.34 -9.60
CA ILE A 115 2.57 -13.32 -8.27
C ILE A 115 4.04 -13.69 -8.44
N MET A 116 4.95 -12.84 -7.96
CA MET A 116 6.40 -13.07 -8.00
C MET A 116 6.97 -13.26 -6.60
N ASN A 117 8.10 -13.96 -6.55
CA ASN A 117 8.87 -14.20 -5.33
C ASN A 117 10.37 -13.92 -5.53
N LEU A 118 10.69 -12.98 -6.41
CA LEU A 118 12.05 -12.61 -6.73
C LEU A 118 12.57 -11.58 -5.72
N THR A 119 13.83 -11.71 -5.30
CA THR A 119 14.52 -10.64 -4.57
C THR A 119 14.85 -9.47 -5.49
N PHE A 120 15.16 -8.30 -4.92
CA PHE A 120 15.56 -7.13 -5.72
C PHE A 120 16.82 -7.39 -6.55
N GLU A 121 17.79 -8.13 -6.02
CA GLU A 121 19.02 -8.50 -6.75
C GLU A 121 18.71 -9.36 -7.98
N GLN A 122 17.75 -10.28 -7.86
CA GLN A 122 17.31 -11.12 -8.97
C GLN A 122 16.62 -10.29 -10.05
N ILE A 123 15.78 -9.33 -9.66
CA ILE A 123 15.13 -8.39 -10.58
C ILE A 123 16.19 -7.57 -11.34
N LEU A 124 17.14 -6.95 -10.62
CA LEU A 124 18.18 -6.12 -11.22
C LEU A 124 19.08 -6.92 -12.19
N LYS A 125 19.41 -8.18 -11.87
CA LYS A 125 20.17 -9.05 -12.78
C LYS A 125 19.39 -9.39 -14.06
N SER A 126 18.07 -9.53 -13.97
CA SER A 126 17.23 -9.85 -15.13
C SER A 126 17.14 -8.70 -16.13
N GLN A 127 17.17 -7.45 -15.66
CA GLN A 127 17.10 -6.27 -16.53
C GLN A 127 18.40 -5.99 -17.29
N LYS A 128 19.57 -6.35 -16.74
CA LYS A 128 20.87 -6.20 -17.43
C LYS A 128 21.11 -7.21 -18.56
N ARG A 129 20.25 -8.22 -18.69
CA ARG A 129 20.33 -9.27 -19.72
C ARG A 129 19.41 -8.99 -20.92
N ARG A 130 18.72 -7.86 -20.92
CA ARG A 130 17.95 -7.32 -22.05
C ARG A 130 18.70 -6.12 -22.61
#